data_AF-A0A3B9WZM6-F1
#
_entry.id   AF-A0A3B9WZM6-F1
#
_cell.length_a   1.000
_cell.length_b   1.000
_cell.length_c   1.000
_cell.angle_alpha   90.00
_cell.angle_beta   90.00
_cell.angle_gamma   90.00
#
_symmetry.space_group_name_H-M   'P 1'
#
loop_
_entity.id
_entity.type
_entity.pdbx_description
1 polymer ?
#
loop_
_entity_poly.entity_id
_entity_poly.type
_entity_poly.pdbx_seq_one_letter_code
_entity_poly.pdbx_strand_id
1 'polypeptide(L)'
;MIASEAGLVRQTLSGEVPSIVLRSNLTAMVLIGYLPIAHWYLRNWSSARIEELKAGFALQDDVHVPKGITLTLAGFVSWLAFFVLFLIVPDPELRGFQPSNWNLLLAVSVVANALIGWWMGKFSFELIWTASYLSQMAKRLPEVNLLDADSFEPFARQGVQSALLIIILMSITGHMVFRPDSVIIGASVFGAIMLVLTVTALVLPVRGIHRRIQAHKREELALLRAQIRQQKVKLLIGSDQITDNIIVLLAMEARIERVSEWPFDIGSLSRFSFYLLLGFGSWVGAALVERLLNSAL
;
A
#
# COMPACT_ATOMS: atom_id res chain seq x y z
N MET A 1 22.77 -17.22 -18.44
CA MET A 1 21.85 -17.20 -17.28
C MET A 1 21.22 -18.56 -17.03
N ILE A 2 20.52 -19.17 -18.00
CA ILE A 2 19.92 -20.51 -17.81
C ILE A 2 20.97 -21.61 -17.50
N ALA A 3 22.14 -21.55 -18.14
CA ALA A 3 23.24 -22.49 -17.89
C ALA A 3 23.88 -22.37 -16.49
N SER A 4 23.88 -21.17 -15.88
CA SER A 4 24.38 -20.98 -14.51
C SER A 4 23.34 -21.38 -13.46
N GLU A 5 22.04 -21.22 -13.76
CA GLU A 5 20.96 -21.70 -12.88
C GLU A 5 20.89 -23.23 -12.83
N ALA A 6 21.09 -23.91 -13.96
CA ALA A 6 21.21 -25.37 -13.98
C ALA A 6 22.40 -25.86 -13.12
N GLY A 7 23.50 -25.08 -13.09
CA GLY A 7 24.63 -25.31 -12.19
C GLY A 7 24.26 -25.09 -10.72
N LEU A 8 23.63 -23.96 -10.38
CA LEU A 8 23.20 -23.64 -9.01
C LEU A 8 22.16 -24.62 -8.45
N VAL A 9 21.19 -25.05 -9.25
CA VAL A 9 20.21 -26.08 -8.86
C VAL A 9 20.91 -27.39 -8.56
N ARG A 10 21.84 -27.81 -9.43
CA ARG A 10 22.64 -29.03 -9.22
C ARG A 10 23.53 -28.94 -7.98
N GLN A 11 24.17 -27.80 -7.76
CA GLN A 11 25.01 -27.51 -6.59
C GLN A 11 24.21 -27.44 -5.29
N THR A 12 22.96 -26.95 -5.35
CA THR A 12 22.05 -26.97 -4.20
C THR A 12 21.59 -28.38 -3.88
N LEU A 13 21.28 -29.18 -4.91
CA LEU A 13 20.90 -30.59 -4.76
C LEU A 13 22.08 -31.47 -4.29
N SER A 14 23.33 -31.09 -4.60
CA SER A 14 24.54 -31.77 -4.12
C SER A 14 25.02 -31.26 -2.74
N GLY A 15 24.37 -30.24 -2.17
CA GLY A 15 24.75 -29.65 -0.88
C GLY A 15 25.96 -28.71 -0.93
N GLU A 16 26.52 -28.44 -2.10
CA GLU A 16 27.67 -27.54 -2.30
C GLU A 16 27.33 -26.06 -2.05
N VAL A 17 26.09 -25.67 -2.33
CA VAL A 17 25.60 -24.30 -2.13
C VAL A 17 24.36 -24.31 -1.26
N PRO A 18 24.28 -23.47 -0.21
CA PRO A 18 23.09 -23.40 0.61
C PRO A 18 21.90 -22.91 -0.21
N SER A 19 20.75 -23.56 -0.01
CA SER A 19 19.47 -23.29 -0.72
C SER A 19 19.03 -21.83 -0.68
N ILE A 20 19.57 -21.04 0.25
CA ILE A 20 19.31 -19.61 0.36
C ILE A 20 19.87 -18.77 -0.78
N VAL A 21 21.03 -19.15 -1.34
CA VAL A 21 21.67 -18.41 -2.42
C VAL A 21 20.83 -18.53 -3.70
N LEU A 22 20.35 -19.74 -3.99
CA LEU A 22 19.44 -19.99 -5.10
C LEU A 22 18.13 -19.20 -4.95
N ARG A 23 17.51 -19.23 -3.76
CA ARG A 23 16.27 -18.49 -3.49
C ARG A 23 16.42 -16.97 -3.64
N SER A 24 17.53 -16.41 -3.14
CA SER A 24 17.80 -14.97 -3.26
C SER A 24 17.95 -14.53 -4.72
N ASN A 25 18.68 -15.29 -5.54
CA ASN A 25 18.87 -14.98 -6.96
C ASN A 25 17.55 -15.07 -7.75
N LEU A 26 16.76 -16.13 -7.53
CA LEU A 26 15.43 -16.28 -8.15
C LEU A 26 14.52 -15.11 -7.76
N THR A 27 14.54 -14.71 -6.49
CA THR A 27 13.75 -13.57 -6.01
C THR A 27 14.16 -12.27 -6.69
N ALA A 28 15.46 -11.99 -6.80
CA ALA A 28 15.95 -10.80 -7.51
C ALA A 28 15.51 -10.78 -8.98
N MET A 29 15.56 -11.92 -9.67
CA MET A 29 15.10 -12.04 -11.06
C MET A 29 13.60 -11.78 -11.20
N VAL A 30 12.78 -12.34 -10.30
CA VAL A 30 11.34 -12.07 -10.26
C VAL A 30 11.08 -10.59 -9.99
N LEU A 31 11.80 -9.94 -9.08
CA LEU A 31 11.65 -8.52 -8.77
C LEU A 31 11.99 -7.60 -9.93
N ILE A 32 13.09 -7.89 -10.64
CA ILE A 32 13.51 -7.11 -11.82
C ILE A 32 12.44 -7.19 -12.91
N GLY A 33 11.75 -8.33 -13.07
CA GLY A 33 10.63 -8.46 -14.01
C GLY A 33 9.34 -7.82 -13.50
N TYR A 34 9.00 -8.02 -12.23
CA TYR A 34 7.73 -7.58 -11.64
C TYR A 34 7.65 -6.07 -11.48
N LEU A 35 8.68 -5.41 -10.94
CA LEU A 35 8.61 -3.99 -10.58
C LEU A 35 8.31 -3.05 -11.77
N PRO A 36 8.95 -3.19 -12.95
CA PRO A 36 8.60 -2.38 -14.11
C PRO A 36 7.15 -2.58 -14.57
N ILE A 37 6.67 -3.83 -14.54
CA ILE A 37 5.29 -4.19 -14.92
C ILE A 37 4.31 -3.60 -13.91
N ALA A 38 4.56 -3.75 -12.62
CA ALA A 38 3.73 -3.19 -11.55
C ALA A 38 3.68 -1.66 -11.61
N HIS A 39 4.83 -1.01 -11.90
CA HIS A 39 4.90 0.43 -12.12
C HIS A 39 4.11 0.87 -13.36
N TRP A 40 4.28 0.18 -14.49
CA TRP A 40 3.54 0.46 -15.72
C TRP A 40 2.03 0.28 -15.51
N TYR A 41 1.63 -0.82 -14.88
CA TYR A 41 0.24 -1.12 -14.53
C TYR A 41 -0.34 -0.03 -13.63
N LEU A 42 0.36 0.32 -12.55
CA LEU A 42 -0.08 1.38 -11.63
C LEU A 42 -0.31 2.69 -12.36
N ARG A 43 0.63 3.11 -13.22
CA ARG A 43 0.57 4.38 -13.95
C ARG A 43 -0.54 4.41 -14.99
N ASN A 44 -0.66 3.35 -15.80
CA ASN A 44 -1.65 3.29 -16.88
C ASN A 44 -3.07 3.13 -16.32
N TRP A 45 -3.21 2.33 -15.27
CA TRP A 45 -4.50 2.11 -14.63
C TRP A 45 -4.95 3.32 -13.81
N SER A 46 -4.04 3.97 -13.06
CA SER A 46 -4.41 5.16 -12.27
C SER A 46 -4.79 6.34 -13.14
N SER A 47 -4.11 6.56 -14.26
CA SER A 47 -4.46 7.63 -15.20
C SER A 47 -5.85 7.43 -15.80
N ALA A 48 -6.14 6.23 -16.34
CA ALA A 48 -7.48 5.90 -16.86
C ALA A 48 -8.58 6.11 -15.81
N ARG A 49 -8.36 5.64 -14.58
CA ARG A 49 -9.30 5.83 -13.45
C ARG A 49 -9.51 7.29 -13.08
N ILE A 50 -8.44 8.07 -13.04
CA ILE A 50 -8.51 9.50 -12.74
C ILE A 50 -9.33 10.22 -13.82
N GLU A 51 -9.15 9.86 -15.10
CA GLU A 51 -9.94 10.41 -16.20
C GLU A 51 -11.42 10.02 -16.10
N GLU A 52 -11.73 8.75 -15.81
CA GLU A 52 -13.11 8.29 -15.56
C GLU A 52 -13.76 9.07 -14.41
N LEU A 53 -13.06 9.26 -13.30
CA LEU A 53 -13.55 10.02 -12.15
C LEU A 53 -13.77 11.49 -12.49
N LYS A 54 -12.87 12.10 -13.25
CA LYS A 54 -13.03 13.49 -13.69
C LYS A 54 -14.24 13.65 -14.59
N ALA A 55 -14.44 12.73 -15.54
CA ALA A 55 -15.60 12.73 -16.41
C ALA A 55 -16.90 12.54 -15.61
N GLY A 56 -16.93 11.57 -14.68
CA GLY A 56 -18.10 11.28 -13.85
C GLY A 56 -18.51 12.43 -12.93
N PHE A 57 -17.54 13.21 -12.43
CA PHE A 57 -17.80 14.33 -11.51
C PHE A 57 -17.65 15.72 -12.17
N ALA A 58 -17.54 15.79 -13.51
CA ALA A 58 -17.37 17.03 -14.28
C ALA A 58 -16.24 17.95 -13.76
N LEU A 59 -15.13 17.37 -13.26
CA LEU A 59 -14.01 18.13 -12.72
C LEU A 59 -13.10 18.65 -13.84
N GLN A 60 -13.01 19.97 -14.00
CA GLN A 60 -12.02 20.62 -14.85
C GLN A 60 -10.74 20.87 -14.05
N ASP A 61 -9.76 19.98 -14.19
CA ASP A 61 -8.46 20.10 -13.53
C ASP A 61 -7.41 19.46 -14.42
N ASP A 62 -6.27 20.11 -14.65
CA ASP A 62 -5.18 19.50 -15.41
C ASP A 62 -4.51 18.43 -14.54
N VAL A 63 -4.57 17.16 -14.97
CA VAL A 63 -3.80 16.09 -14.29
C VAL A 63 -2.32 16.45 -14.44
N HIS A 64 -1.71 16.94 -13.35
CA HIS A 64 -0.26 17.04 -13.29
C HIS A 64 0.31 15.64 -13.06
N VAL A 65 0.43 14.86 -14.14
CA VAL A 65 1.16 13.59 -14.12
C VAL A 65 2.61 13.90 -13.75
N PRO A 66 3.23 13.15 -12.81
CA PRO A 66 4.60 13.43 -12.40
C PRO A 66 5.53 13.35 -13.61
N LYS A 67 6.34 14.40 -13.77
CA LYS A 67 7.28 14.53 -14.88
C LYS A 67 8.35 13.44 -14.79
N GLY A 68 8.94 13.08 -15.93
CA GLY A 68 10.02 12.09 -15.98
C GLY A 68 11.17 12.39 -15.00
N ILE A 69 11.50 13.67 -14.81
CA ILE A 69 12.56 14.13 -13.90
C ILE A 69 12.27 13.78 -12.43
N THR A 70 11.04 13.99 -11.94
CA THR A 70 10.71 13.69 -10.54
C THR A 70 10.76 12.19 -10.28
N LEU A 71 10.37 11.39 -11.27
CA LEU A 71 10.45 9.93 -11.21
C LEU A 71 11.90 9.43 -11.24
N THR A 72 12.78 10.03 -12.04
CA THR A 72 14.20 9.69 -12.03
C THR A 72 14.86 10.04 -10.71
N LEU A 73 14.50 11.19 -10.10
CA LEU A 73 15.01 11.57 -8.78
C LEU A 73 14.52 10.61 -7.69
N ALA A 74 13.25 10.23 -7.70
CA ALA A 74 12.72 9.24 -6.77
C ALA A 74 13.42 7.87 -6.92
N GLY A 75 13.65 7.43 -8.17
CA GLY A 75 14.43 6.23 -8.45
C GLY A 75 15.85 6.33 -7.90
N PHE A 76 16.53 7.47 -8.07
CA PHE A 76 17.88 7.67 -7.57
C PHE A 76 17.97 7.66 -6.03
N VAL A 77 17.02 8.32 -5.35
CA VAL A 77 16.96 8.34 -3.88
C VAL A 77 16.76 6.93 -3.33
N SER A 78 15.82 6.16 -3.91
CA SER A 78 15.59 4.78 -3.45
C SER A 78 16.71 3.84 -3.86
N TRP A 79 17.35 4.04 -5.01
CA TRP A 79 18.57 3.32 -5.36
C TRP A 79 19.64 3.50 -4.28
N LEU A 80 19.92 4.75 -3.87
CA LEU A 80 20.89 5.04 -2.82
C LEU A 80 20.48 4.40 -1.48
N ALA A 81 19.22 4.51 -1.09
CA ALA A 81 18.71 3.92 0.15
C ALA A 81 18.83 2.38 0.14
N PHE A 82 18.48 1.73 -0.97
CA PHE A 82 18.56 0.28 -1.13
C PHE A 82 20.02 -0.19 -1.12
N PHE A 83 20.90 0.57 -1.77
CA PHE A 83 22.33 0.32 -1.79
C PHE A 83 22.94 0.40 -0.38
N VAL A 84 22.58 1.43 0.40
CA VAL A 84 22.99 1.54 1.81
C VAL A 84 22.45 0.36 2.64
N LEU A 85 21.15 0.08 2.53
CA LEU A 85 20.47 -0.91 3.38
C LEU A 85 20.95 -2.36 3.15
N PHE A 86 21.24 -2.73 1.89
CA PHE A 86 21.53 -4.12 1.52
C PHE A 86 23.00 -4.40 1.19
N LEU A 87 23.84 -3.38 1.00
CA LEU A 87 25.27 -3.58 0.73
C LEU A 87 26.17 -3.03 1.84
N ILE A 88 25.81 -1.89 2.46
CA ILE A 88 26.67 -1.25 3.46
C ILE A 88 26.35 -1.75 4.88
N VAL A 89 25.07 -1.76 5.26
CA VAL A 89 24.65 -2.17 6.61
C VAL A 89 25.04 -3.63 6.95
N PRO A 90 24.90 -4.62 6.04
CA PRO A 90 25.22 -6.02 6.35
C PRO A 90 26.72 -6.37 6.32
N ASP A 91 27.57 -5.52 5.73
CA ASP A 91 29.03 -5.70 5.63
C ASP A 91 29.74 -4.41 6.09
N PRO A 92 29.80 -4.16 7.41
CA PRO A 92 30.38 -2.93 7.96
C PRO A 92 31.88 -2.80 7.70
N GLU A 93 32.57 -3.89 7.34
CA GLU A 93 33.97 -3.88 6.92
C GLU A 93 34.15 -3.47 5.45
N LEU A 94 33.06 -3.21 4.71
CA LEU A 94 33.06 -2.77 3.32
C LEU A 94 33.88 -3.68 2.39
N ARG A 95 34.01 -4.98 2.71
CA ARG A 95 34.77 -5.93 1.87
C ARG A 95 34.13 -6.06 0.48
N GLY A 96 32.81 -5.93 0.39
CA GLY A 96 32.06 -5.81 -0.86
C GLY A 96 32.36 -4.54 -1.67
N PHE A 97 33.06 -3.54 -1.11
CA PHE A 97 33.32 -2.25 -1.74
C PHE A 97 34.71 -2.10 -2.35
N GLN A 98 35.56 -3.12 -2.26
CA GLN A 98 36.87 -3.15 -2.93
C GLN A 98 36.68 -3.68 -4.37
N PRO A 99 36.65 -2.83 -5.42
CA PRO A 99 36.30 -3.25 -6.76
C PRO A 99 37.30 -4.27 -7.34
N SER A 100 38.53 -4.24 -6.84
CA SER A 100 39.59 -5.22 -7.16
C SER A 100 39.24 -6.65 -6.76
N ASN A 101 38.35 -6.84 -5.79
CA ASN A 101 37.99 -8.15 -5.25
C ASN A 101 36.62 -8.63 -5.75
N TRP A 102 36.00 -7.90 -6.69
CA TRP A 102 34.71 -8.27 -7.22
C TRP A 102 34.83 -9.50 -8.09
N ASN A 103 34.25 -10.60 -7.63
CA ASN A 103 33.92 -11.70 -8.52
C ASN A 103 32.68 -11.31 -9.37
N LEU A 104 32.51 -11.99 -10.51
CA LEU A 104 31.39 -11.74 -11.42
C LEU A 104 30.03 -11.85 -10.71
N LEU A 105 29.91 -12.76 -9.74
CA LEU A 105 28.68 -13.00 -8.98
C LEU A 105 28.28 -11.79 -8.10
N LEU A 106 29.26 -11.17 -7.42
CA LEU A 106 29.06 -9.98 -6.60
C LEU A 106 28.70 -8.79 -7.49
N ALA A 107 29.43 -8.59 -8.60
CA ALA A 107 29.13 -7.52 -9.55
C ALA A 107 27.68 -7.60 -10.08
N VAL A 108 27.24 -8.81 -10.49
CA VAL A 108 25.86 -9.04 -10.93
C VAL A 108 24.85 -8.77 -9.81
N SER A 109 25.14 -9.18 -8.58
CA SER A 109 24.26 -8.95 -7.43
C SER A 109 24.11 -7.47 -7.08
N VAL A 110 25.20 -6.70 -7.16
CA VAL A 110 25.19 -5.24 -6.94
C VAL A 110 24.35 -4.54 -8.02
N VAL A 111 24.54 -4.89 -9.30
CA VAL A 111 23.74 -4.35 -10.41
C VAL A 111 22.26 -4.73 -10.26
N ALA A 112 21.96 -5.97 -9.89
CA ALA A 112 20.58 -6.42 -9.67
C ALA A 112 19.89 -5.63 -8.54
N ASN A 113 20.53 -5.49 -7.38
CA ASN A 113 19.99 -4.70 -6.27
C ASN A 113 19.84 -3.22 -6.61
N ALA A 114 20.76 -2.67 -7.40
CA ALA A 114 20.66 -1.30 -7.91
C ALA A 114 19.40 -1.11 -8.78
N LEU A 115 19.16 -2.02 -9.72
CA LEU A 115 17.96 -1.98 -10.57
C LEU A 115 16.67 -2.13 -9.75
N ILE A 116 16.66 -3.02 -8.75
CA ILE A 116 15.52 -3.20 -7.84
C ILE A 116 15.24 -1.92 -7.06
N GLY A 117 16.25 -1.33 -6.41
CA GLY A 117 16.10 -0.09 -5.64
C GLY A 117 15.60 1.09 -6.49
N TRP A 118 16.11 1.21 -7.72
CA TRP A 118 15.67 2.20 -8.69
C TRP A 118 14.18 2.09 -9.02
N TRP A 119 13.74 0.89 -9.40
CA TRP A 119 12.33 0.66 -9.76
C TRP A 119 11.40 0.74 -8.55
N MET A 120 11.86 0.28 -7.38
CA MET A 120 11.12 0.39 -6.12
C MET A 120 10.82 1.85 -5.78
N GLY A 121 11.77 2.76 -5.98
CA GLY A 121 11.56 4.19 -5.74
C GLY A 121 10.54 4.82 -6.66
N LYS A 122 10.65 4.52 -7.96
CA LYS A 122 9.66 4.97 -8.96
C LYS A 122 8.26 4.47 -8.63
N PHE A 123 8.15 3.19 -8.29
CA PHE A 123 6.89 2.56 -7.91
C PHE A 123 6.29 3.20 -6.65
N SER A 124 7.08 3.32 -5.58
CA SER A 124 6.63 3.89 -4.30
C SER A 124 6.22 5.35 -4.44
N PHE A 125 6.98 6.13 -5.20
CA PHE A 125 6.66 7.54 -5.46
C PHE A 125 5.35 7.69 -6.25
N GLU A 126 5.16 6.95 -7.36
CA GLU A 126 3.90 6.99 -8.13
C GLU A 126 2.72 6.57 -7.28
N LEU A 127 2.89 5.58 -6.41
CA LEU A 127 1.85 5.10 -5.52
C LEU A 127 1.43 6.18 -4.52
N ILE A 128 2.39 6.82 -3.85
CA ILE A 128 2.12 7.90 -2.88
C ILE A 128 1.54 9.12 -3.60
N TRP A 129 2.07 9.47 -4.78
CA TRP A 129 1.58 10.57 -5.60
C TRP A 129 0.12 10.35 -6.00
N THR A 130 -0.19 9.19 -6.60
CA THR A 130 -1.54 8.82 -7.04
C THR A 130 -2.52 8.86 -5.87
N ALA A 131 -2.15 8.25 -4.74
CA ALA A 131 -2.97 8.24 -3.55
C ALA A 131 -3.21 9.65 -2.98
N SER A 132 -2.17 10.50 -2.97
CA SER A 132 -2.28 11.89 -2.53
C SER A 132 -3.14 12.72 -3.48
N TYR A 133 -3.00 12.51 -4.79
CA TYR A 133 -3.76 13.20 -5.82
C TYR A 133 -5.24 12.89 -5.70
N LEU A 134 -5.61 11.62 -5.56
CA LEU A 134 -7.00 11.20 -5.33
C LEU A 134 -7.57 11.78 -4.04
N SER A 135 -6.78 11.81 -2.96
CA SER A 135 -7.17 12.44 -1.70
C SER A 135 -7.46 13.94 -1.84
N GLN A 136 -6.70 14.63 -2.71
CA GLN A 136 -6.93 16.05 -3.02
C GLN A 136 -8.13 16.25 -3.94
N MET A 137 -8.31 15.39 -4.95
CA MET A 137 -9.46 15.40 -5.85
C MET A 137 -10.76 15.21 -5.07
N ALA A 138 -10.76 14.30 -4.08
CA ALA A 138 -11.89 14.09 -3.19
C ALA A 138 -12.37 15.36 -2.48
N LYS A 139 -11.50 16.36 -2.24
CA LYS A 139 -11.89 17.65 -1.64
C LYS A 139 -12.70 18.53 -2.58
N ARG A 140 -12.62 18.30 -3.89
CA ARG A 140 -13.26 19.12 -4.93
C ARG A 140 -14.53 18.47 -5.50
N LEU A 141 -14.82 17.23 -5.11
CA LEU A 141 -16.05 16.55 -5.56
C LEU A 141 -17.30 17.34 -5.13
N PRO A 142 -18.42 17.21 -5.84
CA PRO A 142 -19.73 17.72 -5.43
C PRO A 142 -20.13 17.27 -4.02
N GLU A 143 -21.21 17.85 -3.49
CA GLU A 143 -21.72 17.60 -2.14
C GLU A 143 -21.86 16.09 -1.82
N VAL A 144 -21.49 15.70 -0.60
CA VAL A 144 -21.47 14.28 -0.20
C VAL A 144 -22.88 13.88 0.22
N ASN A 145 -23.52 13.00 -0.56
CA ASN A 145 -24.76 12.36 -0.11
C ASN A 145 -24.44 11.23 0.87
N LEU A 146 -24.68 11.43 2.17
CA LEU A 146 -24.42 10.44 3.23
C LEU A 146 -25.20 9.13 3.04
N LEU A 147 -26.32 9.18 2.32
CA LEU A 147 -27.17 8.02 2.08
C LEU A 147 -26.78 7.22 0.82
N ASP A 148 -25.87 7.75 0.01
CA ASP A 148 -25.34 7.12 -1.20
C ASP A 148 -23.81 6.97 -1.11
N ALA A 149 -23.40 6.07 -0.21
CA ALA A 149 -21.99 5.78 0.03
C ALA A 149 -21.30 5.07 -1.15
N ASP A 150 -22.07 4.46 -2.05
CA ASP A 150 -21.58 3.69 -3.21
C ASP A 150 -20.90 4.59 -4.25
N SER A 151 -21.30 5.88 -4.29
CA SER A 151 -20.68 6.91 -5.14
C SER A 151 -19.16 7.06 -4.94
N PHE A 152 -18.61 6.60 -3.79
CA PHE A 152 -17.17 6.67 -3.48
C PHE A 152 -16.43 5.34 -3.62
N GLU A 153 -17.11 4.25 -4.01
CA GLU A 153 -16.50 2.92 -4.22
C GLU A 153 -15.23 2.95 -5.10
N PRO A 154 -15.16 3.73 -6.20
CA PRO A 154 -13.97 3.75 -7.05
C PRO A 154 -12.68 4.13 -6.31
N PHE A 155 -12.76 5.03 -5.33
CA PHE A 155 -11.60 5.45 -4.52
C PHE A 155 -11.13 4.35 -3.58
N ALA A 156 -12.06 3.62 -2.97
CA ALA A 156 -11.74 2.50 -2.11
C ALA A 156 -11.15 1.33 -2.90
N ARG A 157 -11.74 1.03 -4.07
CA ARG A 157 -11.24 0.02 -5.00
C ARG A 157 -9.84 0.35 -5.51
N GLN A 158 -9.54 1.63 -5.75
CA GLN A 158 -8.17 2.08 -6.02
C GLN A 158 -7.21 1.77 -4.87
N GLY A 159 -7.56 2.12 -3.64
CA GLY A 159 -6.71 1.88 -2.48
C GLY A 159 -6.37 0.40 -2.31
N VAL A 160 -7.38 -0.48 -2.43
CA VAL A 160 -7.21 -1.93 -2.34
C VAL A 160 -6.30 -2.47 -3.45
N GLN A 161 -6.49 -2.04 -4.70
CA GLN A 161 -5.66 -2.50 -5.82
C GLN A 161 -4.20 -2.04 -5.70
N SER A 162 -3.96 -0.79 -5.35
CA SER A 162 -2.60 -0.29 -5.10
C SER A 162 -1.92 -1.05 -3.97
N ALA A 163 -2.65 -1.35 -2.89
CA ALA A 163 -2.13 -2.09 -1.77
C ALA A 163 -1.83 -3.56 -2.13
N LEU A 164 -2.64 -4.19 -2.99
CA LEU A 164 -2.41 -5.53 -3.51
C LEU A 164 -1.08 -5.65 -4.26
N LEU A 165 -0.71 -4.65 -5.07
CA LEU A 165 0.59 -4.64 -5.77
C LEU A 165 1.77 -4.68 -4.78
N ILE A 166 1.64 -3.99 -3.64
CA ILE A 166 2.67 -4.03 -2.59
C ILE A 166 2.62 -5.36 -1.84
N ILE A 167 1.44 -5.93 -1.58
CA ILE A 167 1.32 -7.23 -0.92
C ILE A 167 1.97 -8.34 -1.75
N ILE A 168 1.76 -8.35 -3.08
CA ILE A 168 2.42 -9.29 -4.00
C ILE A 168 3.93 -9.09 -3.93
N LEU A 169 4.39 -7.84 -3.98
CA LEU A 169 5.80 -7.49 -3.84
C LEU A 169 6.40 -7.95 -2.50
N MET A 170 5.65 -7.80 -1.41
CA MET A 170 6.01 -8.24 -0.07
C MET A 170 6.11 -9.77 -0.01
N SER A 171 5.19 -10.49 -0.65
CA SER A 171 5.25 -11.96 -0.74
C SER A 171 6.47 -12.46 -1.52
N ILE A 172 6.80 -11.80 -2.65
CA ILE A 172 8.01 -12.12 -3.43
C ILE A 172 9.27 -11.91 -2.57
N THR A 173 9.37 -10.76 -1.91
CA THR A 173 10.57 -10.34 -1.14
C THR A 173 10.79 -11.13 0.16
N GLY A 174 9.79 -11.85 0.68
CA GLY A 174 9.93 -12.63 1.91
C GLY A 174 11.01 -13.69 1.89
N HIS A 175 11.38 -14.14 0.69
CA HIS A 175 12.41 -15.16 0.49
C HIS A 175 13.84 -14.61 0.53
N MET A 176 14.03 -13.28 0.48
CA MET A 176 15.36 -12.64 0.52
C MET A 176 15.91 -12.43 1.93
N VAL A 177 15.09 -12.59 2.97
CA VAL A 177 15.31 -11.96 4.28
C VAL A 177 16.33 -12.65 5.20
N PHE A 178 16.64 -13.94 5.01
CA PHE A 178 17.22 -14.71 6.12
C PHE A 178 18.66 -15.20 5.93
N ARG A 179 19.65 -14.32 5.77
CA ARG A 179 21.02 -14.73 6.14
C ARG A 179 21.18 -14.63 7.68
N PRO A 180 21.51 -15.72 8.39
CA PRO A 180 21.47 -15.79 9.87
C PRO A 180 22.42 -14.82 10.60
N ASP A 181 23.40 -14.26 9.90
CA ASP A 181 24.59 -13.63 10.46
C ASP A 181 24.64 -12.08 10.34
N SER A 182 23.89 -11.44 9.42
CA SER A 182 23.89 -9.96 9.34
C SER A 182 22.66 -9.26 8.72
N VAL A 183 21.66 -9.99 8.20
CA VAL A 183 20.62 -9.40 7.32
C VAL A 183 19.30 -9.07 8.05
N ILE A 184 19.18 -9.38 9.34
CA ILE A 184 17.96 -9.18 10.14
C ILE A 184 17.53 -7.70 10.18
N ILE A 185 18.48 -6.77 10.29
CA ILE A 185 18.18 -5.32 10.35
C ILE A 185 17.65 -4.82 8.99
N GLY A 186 18.35 -5.13 7.89
CA GLY A 186 17.95 -4.67 6.56
C GLY A 186 16.58 -5.18 6.16
N ALA A 187 16.30 -6.45 6.44
CA ALA A 187 15.02 -7.04 6.15
C ALA A 187 13.87 -6.57 7.04
N SER A 188 14.10 -6.40 8.35
CA SER A 188 13.06 -5.88 9.25
C SER A 188 12.68 -4.43 8.90
N VAL A 189 13.68 -3.59 8.59
CA VAL A 189 13.46 -2.22 8.09
C VAL A 189 12.70 -2.24 6.76
N PHE A 190 13.11 -3.09 5.82
CA PHE A 190 12.44 -3.22 4.53
C PHE A 190 10.98 -3.69 4.66
N GLY A 191 10.72 -4.69 5.49
CA GLY A 191 9.37 -5.18 5.79
C GLY A 191 8.49 -4.11 6.45
N ALA A 192 9.05 -3.33 7.38
CA ALA A 192 8.35 -2.21 7.99
C ALA A 192 7.99 -1.12 6.96
N ILE A 193 8.91 -0.79 6.05
CA ILE A 193 8.66 0.16 4.95
C ILE A 193 7.54 -0.37 4.03
N MET A 194 7.57 -1.64 3.64
CA MET A 194 6.53 -2.26 2.82
C MET A 194 5.16 -2.23 3.50
N LEU A 195 5.11 -2.51 4.81
CA LEU A 195 3.87 -2.42 5.59
C LEU A 195 3.32 -1.00 5.62
N VAL A 196 4.16 0.00 5.91
CA VAL A 196 3.79 1.42 5.91
C VAL A 196 3.29 1.85 4.54
N LEU A 197 3.98 1.45 3.46
CA LEU A 197 3.54 1.73 2.09
C LEU A 197 2.19 1.06 1.79
N THR A 198 1.96 -0.17 2.23
CA THR A 198 0.70 -0.89 2.02
C THR A 198 -0.47 -0.18 2.70
N VAL A 199 -0.30 0.18 3.97
CA VAL A 199 -1.31 0.95 4.72
C VAL A 199 -1.54 2.32 4.09
N THR A 200 -0.48 2.98 3.65
CA THR A 200 -0.57 4.28 2.96
C THR A 200 -1.32 4.16 1.65
N ALA A 201 -1.03 3.13 0.83
CA ALA A 201 -1.73 2.85 -0.42
C ALA A 201 -3.23 2.67 -0.23
N LEU A 202 -3.62 2.00 0.86
CA LEU A 202 -5.02 1.75 1.19
C LEU A 202 -5.72 3.01 1.73
N VAL A 203 -5.13 3.67 2.73
CA VAL A 203 -5.82 4.71 3.52
C VAL A 203 -5.75 6.09 2.89
N LEU A 204 -4.62 6.45 2.27
CA LEU A 204 -4.40 7.79 1.76
C LEU A 204 -5.40 8.24 0.67
N PRO A 205 -5.78 7.42 -0.34
CA PRO A 205 -6.70 7.87 -1.39
C PRO A 205 -8.10 8.17 -0.85
N VAL A 206 -8.56 7.44 0.17
CA VAL A 206 -9.89 7.61 0.76
C VAL A 206 -9.94 8.63 1.90
N ARG A 207 -8.78 9.04 2.44
CA ARG A 207 -8.71 9.96 3.60
C ARG A 207 -9.42 11.29 3.34
N GLY A 208 -9.38 11.78 2.10
CA GLY A 208 -10.10 12.99 1.70
C GLY A 208 -11.62 12.83 1.83
N ILE A 209 -12.15 11.69 1.36
CA ILE A 209 -13.58 11.35 1.42
C ILE A 209 -14.01 11.14 2.87
N HIS A 210 -13.24 10.37 3.65
CA HIS A 210 -13.52 10.12 5.06
C HIS A 210 -13.72 11.42 5.85
N ARG A 211 -12.82 12.40 5.65
CA ARG A 211 -12.93 13.71 6.31
C ARG A 211 -14.19 14.48 5.90
N ARG A 212 -14.64 14.34 4.65
CA ARG A 212 -15.86 15.00 4.17
C ARG A 212 -17.11 14.33 4.70
N ILE A 213 -17.19 13.00 4.65
CA ILE A 213 -18.30 12.24 5.25
C ILE A 213 -18.40 12.60 6.73
N GLN A 214 -17.29 12.61 7.45
CA GLN A 214 -17.28 12.99 8.87
C GLN A 214 -17.73 14.44 9.10
N ALA A 215 -17.34 15.39 8.25
CA ALA A 215 -17.77 16.78 8.35
C ALA A 215 -19.28 16.94 8.08
N HIS A 216 -19.79 16.39 6.98
CA HIS A 216 -21.22 16.47 6.62
C HIS A 216 -22.09 15.74 7.66
N LYS A 217 -21.65 14.56 8.14
CA LYS A 217 -22.34 13.83 9.21
C LYS A 217 -22.46 14.65 10.48
N ARG A 218 -21.40 15.36 10.88
CA ARG A 218 -21.43 16.23 12.08
C ARG A 218 -22.35 17.42 11.89
N GLU A 219 -22.35 18.03 10.70
CA GLU A 219 -23.21 19.15 10.35
C GLU A 219 -24.69 18.75 10.35
N GLU A 220 -25.05 17.68 9.63
CA GLU A 220 -26.43 17.18 9.58
C GLU A 220 -26.94 16.74 10.97
N LEU A 221 -26.13 16.03 11.74
CA LEU A 221 -26.51 15.66 13.12
C LEU A 221 -26.67 16.87 14.02
N ALA A 222 -25.85 17.92 13.86
CA ALA A 222 -26.01 19.15 14.62
C ALA A 222 -27.33 19.86 14.29
N LEU A 223 -27.70 19.92 13.00
CA LEU A 223 -28.97 20.48 12.54
C LEU A 223 -30.17 19.67 13.05
N LEU A 224 -30.15 18.34 12.90
CA LEU A 224 -31.21 17.46 13.39
C LEU A 224 -31.40 17.57 14.90
N ARG A 225 -30.30 17.52 15.67
CA ARG A 225 -30.36 17.67 17.14
C ARG A 225 -30.88 19.04 17.55
N ALA A 226 -30.60 20.10 16.80
CA ALA A 226 -31.17 21.42 17.05
C ALA A 226 -32.69 21.43 16.80
N GLN A 227 -33.16 20.82 15.71
CA GLN A 227 -34.59 20.69 15.41
C GLN A 227 -35.32 19.84 16.44
N ILE A 228 -34.75 18.70 16.86
CA ILE A 228 -35.29 17.84 17.93
C ILE A 228 -35.44 18.62 19.23
N ARG A 229 -34.43 19.42 19.62
CA ARG A 229 -34.53 20.28 20.82
C ARG A 229 -35.66 21.30 20.72
N GLN A 230 -35.82 21.95 19.56
CA GLN A 230 -36.91 22.90 19.35
C GLN A 230 -38.30 22.23 19.40
N GLN A 231 -38.45 21.05 18.81
CA GLN A 231 -39.73 20.32 18.83
C GLN A 231 -40.06 19.77 20.22
N LYS A 232 -39.05 19.31 20.96
CA LYS A 232 -39.21 18.88 22.36
C LYS A 232 -39.77 20.00 23.24
N VAL A 233 -39.29 21.23 23.09
CA VAL A 233 -39.82 22.40 23.82
C VAL A 233 -41.30 22.63 23.48
N LYS A 234 -41.68 22.52 22.20
CA LYS A 234 -43.07 22.71 21.77
C LYS A 234 -44.02 21.60 22.25
N LEU A 235 -43.54 20.36 22.31
CA LEU A 235 -44.30 19.22 22.88
C LEU A 235 -44.60 19.43 24.37
N LEU A 236 -43.64 19.95 25.14
CA LEU A 236 -43.82 20.24 26.57
C LEU A 236 -44.87 21.31 26.85
N ILE A 237 -45.22 22.14 25.86
CA ILE A 237 -46.22 23.21 25.96
C ILE A 237 -47.63 22.72 25.53
N GLY A 238 -47.79 21.44 25.17
CA GLY A 238 -49.11 20.79 25.01
C GLY A 238 -49.71 20.83 23.61
N SER A 239 -48.89 20.79 22.56
CA SER A 239 -49.35 20.80 21.16
C SER A 239 -49.35 19.38 20.54
N ASP A 240 -50.53 18.77 20.39
CA ASP A 240 -50.72 17.39 19.89
C ASP A 240 -50.29 17.15 18.43
N GLN A 241 -50.22 18.20 17.60
CA GLN A 241 -49.89 18.07 16.17
C GLN A 241 -48.37 17.88 15.88
N ILE A 242 -47.53 17.81 16.91
CA ILE A 242 -46.05 17.86 16.82
C ILE A 242 -45.39 16.47 16.92
N THR A 243 -46.13 15.46 17.38
CA THR A 243 -45.57 14.14 17.74
C THR A 243 -45.05 13.34 16.54
N ASP A 244 -45.66 13.45 15.36
CA ASP A 244 -45.22 12.69 14.18
C ASP A 244 -43.89 13.20 13.62
N ASN A 245 -43.63 14.51 13.74
CA ASN A 245 -42.44 15.13 13.16
C ASN A 245 -41.17 14.83 14.00
N ILE A 246 -41.30 14.71 15.33
CA ILE A 246 -40.16 14.30 16.18
C ILE A 246 -39.74 12.84 15.94
N ILE A 247 -40.68 11.95 15.63
CA ILE A 247 -40.39 10.54 15.30
C ILE A 247 -39.56 10.47 14.02
N VAL A 248 -39.93 11.24 12.99
CA VAL A 248 -39.18 11.33 11.73
C VAL A 248 -37.75 11.85 11.96
N LEU A 249 -37.59 12.91 12.77
CA LEU A 249 -36.27 13.46 13.08
C LEU A 249 -35.37 12.47 13.84
N LEU A 250 -35.92 11.73 14.81
CA LEU A 250 -35.19 10.69 15.53
C LEU A 250 -34.80 9.52 14.62
N ALA A 251 -35.69 9.13 13.70
CA ALA A 251 -35.39 8.10 12.72
C ALA A 251 -34.28 8.53 11.75
N MET A 252 -34.29 9.80 11.31
CA MET A 252 -33.22 10.38 10.48
C MET A 252 -31.89 10.45 11.23
N GLU A 253 -31.88 10.91 12.48
CA GLU A 253 -30.69 10.95 13.34
C GLU A 253 -30.07 9.55 13.46
N ALA A 254 -30.86 8.54 13.83
CA ALA A 254 -30.39 7.16 13.95
C ALA A 254 -29.87 6.59 12.62
N ARG A 255 -30.47 6.97 11.49
CA ARG A 255 -30.01 6.55 10.16
C ARG A 255 -28.65 7.15 9.81
N ILE A 256 -28.47 8.45 10.02
CA ILE A 256 -27.21 9.16 9.75
C ILE A 256 -26.10 8.68 10.70
N GLU A 257 -26.40 8.44 11.98
CA GLU A 257 -25.43 7.92 12.94
C GLU A 257 -24.84 6.58 12.52
N ARG A 258 -25.62 5.72 11.85
CA ARG A 258 -25.18 4.40 11.37
C ARG A 258 -24.38 4.45 10.06
N VAL A 259 -24.36 5.58 9.35
CA VAL A 259 -23.56 5.71 8.11
C VAL A 259 -22.07 5.56 8.46
N SER A 260 -21.39 4.65 7.76
CA SER A 260 -19.94 4.45 7.90
C SER A 260 -19.20 5.71 7.46
N GLU A 261 -18.24 6.16 8.26
CA GLU A 261 -17.39 7.30 7.88
C GLU A 261 -16.28 6.91 6.90
N TRP A 262 -15.98 5.61 6.79
CA TRP A 262 -14.98 5.11 5.86
C TRP A 262 -15.66 4.51 4.64
N PRO A 263 -15.23 4.86 3.41
CA PRO A 263 -15.82 4.35 2.18
C PRO A 263 -15.35 2.92 1.86
N PHE A 264 -15.15 2.09 2.88
CA PHE A 264 -14.79 0.68 2.72
C PHE A 264 -15.96 -0.20 3.14
N ASP A 265 -16.30 -1.14 2.29
CA ASP A 265 -17.14 -2.27 2.71
C ASP A 265 -16.33 -3.27 3.53
N ILE A 266 -17.00 -3.95 4.46
CA ILE A 266 -16.47 -5.04 5.30
C ILE A 266 -15.88 -6.15 4.42
N GLY A 267 -16.50 -6.45 3.27
CA GLY A 267 -15.98 -7.40 2.30
C GLY A 267 -14.62 -7.00 1.73
N SER A 268 -14.40 -5.70 1.49
CA SER A 268 -13.11 -5.19 0.99
C SER A 268 -12.01 -5.22 2.06
N LEU A 269 -12.34 -4.85 3.31
CA LEU A 269 -11.40 -4.89 4.43
C LEU A 269 -10.98 -6.31 4.81
N SER A 270 -11.93 -7.26 4.80
CA SER A 270 -11.62 -8.67 5.07
C SER A 270 -10.69 -9.26 4.02
N ARG A 271 -10.98 -9.05 2.72
CA ARG A 271 -10.10 -9.46 1.61
C ARG A 271 -8.71 -8.85 1.76
N PHE A 272 -8.63 -7.54 2.00
CA PHE A 272 -7.35 -6.86 2.23
C PHE A 272 -6.57 -7.49 3.39
N SER A 273 -7.25 -7.77 4.52
CA SER A 273 -6.63 -8.41 5.68
C SER A 273 -6.10 -9.80 5.36
N PHE A 274 -6.86 -10.62 4.62
CA PHE A 274 -6.39 -11.93 4.17
C PHE A 274 -5.18 -11.82 3.25
N TYR A 275 -5.19 -10.88 2.30
CA TYR A 275 -4.03 -10.65 1.43
C TYR A 275 -2.81 -10.19 2.22
N LEU A 276 -2.97 -9.28 3.18
CA LEU A 276 -1.89 -8.83 4.04
C LEU A 276 -1.31 -10.00 4.86
N LEU A 277 -2.18 -10.86 5.39
CA LEU A 277 -1.78 -12.08 6.10
C LEU A 277 -1.05 -13.07 5.19
N LEU A 278 -1.38 -13.16 3.90
CA LEU A 278 -0.62 -13.99 2.96
C LEU A 278 0.80 -13.46 2.76
N GLY A 279 0.94 -12.14 2.53
CA GLY A 279 2.25 -11.51 2.38
C GLY A 279 3.11 -11.62 3.64
N PHE A 280 2.55 -11.22 4.79
CA PHE A 280 3.27 -11.18 6.07
C PHE A 280 3.42 -12.56 6.70
N GLY A 281 2.41 -13.42 6.57
CA GLY A 281 2.43 -14.80 7.04
C GLY A 281 3.47 -15.64 6.33
N SER A 282 3.77 -15.36 5.06
CA SER A 282 4.89 -15.99 4.35
C SER A 282 6.23 -15.67 5.02
N TRP A 283 6.45 -14.43 5.46
CA TRP A 283 7.66 -14.03 6.17
C TRP A 283 7.77 -14.68 7.55
N VAL A 284 6.69 -14.60 8.34
CA VAL A 284 6.66 -15.13 9.71
C VAL A 284 6.79 -16.65 9.69
N GLY A 285 6.10 -17.32 8.77
CA GLY A 285 6.17 -18.78 8.61
C GLY A 285 7.58 -19.24 8.24
N ALA A 286 8.24 -18.56 7.30
CA ALA A 286 9.63 -18.85 6.94
C ALA A 286 10.57 -18.72 8.15
N ALA A 287 10.46 -17.61 8.90
CA ALA A 287 11.27 -17.37 10.09
C ALA A 287 11.05 -18.42 11.19
N LEU A 288 9.80 -18.84 11.39
CA LEU A 288 9.44 -19.83 12.41
C LEU A 288 10.00 -21.20 12.07
N VAL A 289 9.85 -21.65 10.83
CA VAL A 289 10.39 -22.95 10.35
C VAL A 289 11.91 -22.98 10.50
N GLU A 290 12.59 -21.91 10.15
CA GLU A 290 14.05 -21.82 10.28
C GLU A 290 14.51 -21.87 11.74
N ARG A 291 13.83 -21.18 12.65
CA ARG A 291 14.12 -21.27 14.09
C ARG A 291 13.90 -22.67 14.65
N LEU A 292 12.83 -23.36 14.22
CA LEU A 292 12.56 -24.73 14.65
C LEU A 292 13.63 -25.70 14.17
N LEU A 293 14.04 -25.60 12.90
CA LEU A 293 15.12 -26.41 12.34
C LEU A 293 16.44 -26.19 13.09
N ASN A 294 16.80 -24.94 13.36
CA ASN A 294 18.01 -24.59 14.10
C ASN A 294 17.96 -25.01 15.58
N SER A 295 16.76 -25.25 16.15
CA SER A 295 16.61 -25.73 17.53
C SER A 295 16.59 -27.26 17.65
N ALA A 296 16.31 -27.96 16.54
CA ALA A 296 16.20 -29.41 16.50
C ALA A 296 17.50 -30.11 16.03
N LEU A 297 18.41 -29.35 15.41
CA LEU A 297 19.75 -29.76 14.99
C LEU A 297 20.79 -29.24 15.98
#